data_AF-A0A2D0ADT6-F1
#
_entry.id   AF-A0A2D0ADT6-F1
#
_cell.length_a   1.000
_cell.length_b   1.000
_cell.length_c   1.000
_cell.angle_alpha   90.00
_cell.angle_beta   90.00
_cell.angle_gamma   90.00
#
_symmetry.space_group_name_H-M   'P 1'
#
loop_
_entity.id
_entity.type
_entity.pdbx_description
1 polymer ?
#
loop_
_entity_poly.entity_id
_entity_poly.type
_entity_poly.pdbx_seq_one_letter_code
_entity_poly.pdbx_strand_id
1 'polypeptide(L)'
;MKLFDDTLVALLRMPDEQRTAEVIASHLAMATTAANLATKGQTTLQLEHLQLASAAALLTKELGGGFTYRTSLRIGPGLDGIELFASIEAGGGGDPRFTGFGPNASRVLNQLRQQMDDYAKPPAERQRKPREANRNPLRLLPKEPRKGAA
;
A
#
# COMPACT_ATOMS: atom_id res chain seq x y z
N MET A 1 29.43 8.43 15.24
CA MET A 1 28.64 7.18 15.23
C MET A 1 28.08 6.84 16.59
N LYS A 2 28.87 6.71 17.67
CA LYS A 2 28.36 6.42 19.02
C LYS A 2 27.18 7.30 19.46
N LEU A 3 27.28 8.62 19.27
CA LEU A 3 26.19 9.55 19.60
C LEU A 3 24.92 9.31 18.76
N PHE A 4 25.04 8.97 17.48
CA PHE A 4 23.92 8.58 16.63
C PHE A 4 23.25 7.30 17.14
N ASP A 5 24.05 6.27 17.44
CA ASP A 5 23.56 4.99 17.94
C ASP A 5 22.84 5.15 19.29
N ASP A 6 23.44 5.92 20.22
CA ASP A 6 22.87 6.19 21.54
C ASP A 6 21.53 6.94 21.43
N THR A 7 21.41 7.89 20.49
CA THR A 7 20.18 8.67 20.27
C THR A 7 19.05 7.80 19.70
N LEU A 8 19.37 6.88 18.77
CA LEU A 8 18.38 5.94 18.23
C LEU A 8 17.93 4.92 19.27
N VAL A 9 18.86 4.39 20.07
CA VAL A 9 18.54 3.44 21.15
C VAL A 9 17.69 4.12 22.22
N ALA A 10 17.96 5.37 22.56
CA ALA A 10 17.14 6.14 23.49
C ALA A 10 15.70 6.30 22.99
N LEU A 11 15.52 6.64 21.71
CA LEU A 11 14.19 6.74 21.09
C LEU A 11 13.44 5.39 21.12
N LEU A 12 14.12 4.29 20.80
CA LEU A 12 13.52 2.95 20.77
C LEU A 12 13.16 2.41 22.17
N ARG A 13 13.88 2.84 23.22
CA ARG A 13 13.62 2.44 24.61
C ARG A 13 12.55 3.29 25.31
N MET A 14 12.15 4.40 24.71
CA MET A 14 11.15 5.29 25.27
C MET A 14 9.77 4.60 25.36
N PRO A 15 8.99 4.77 26.45
CA PRO A 15 7.63 4.25 26.56
C PRO A 15 6.72 4.79 25.45
N ASP A 16 5.77 3.99 24.98
CA ASP A 16 4.88 4.35 23.86
C ASP A 16 4.10 5.64 24.14
N GLU A 17 3.66 5.86 25.38
CA GLU A 17 2.93 7.07 25.80
C GLU A 17 3.75 8.37 25.63
N GLN A 18 5.08 8.25 25.60
CA GLN A 18 6.01 9.38 25.49
C GLN A 18 6.54 9.57 24.07
N ARG A 19 6.32 8.61 23.15
CA ARG A 19 6.75 8.69 21.75
C ARG A 19 5.77 9.50 20.91
N THR A 20 5.66 10.79 21.22
CA THR A 20 4.90 11.73 20.38
C THR A 20 5.65 12.02 19.08
N ALA A 21 4.93 12.49 18.06
CA ALA A 21 5.51 12.85 16.76
C ALA A 21 6.64 13.90 16.90
N GLU A 22 6.46 14.87 17.81
CA GLU A 22 7.44 15.92 18.10
C GLU A 22 8.71 15.36 18.74
N VAL A 23 8.56 14.44 19.69
CA VAL A 23 9.68 13.78 20.37
C VAL A 23 10.45 12.88 19.40
N ILE A 24 9.75 12.14 18.55
CA ILE A 24 10.35 11.33 17.48
C ILE A 24 11.14 12.23 16.52
N ALA A 25 10.54 13.32 16.03
CA ALA A 25 11.19 14.24 15.11
C ALA A 25 12.46 14.87 15.72
N SER A 26 12.40 15.26 16.99
CA SER A 26 13.54 15.81 17.74
C SER A 26 14.70 14.81 17.84
N HIS A 27 14.42 13.56 18.22
CA HIS A 27 15.45 12.52 18.34
C HIS A 27 16.08 12.17 17.00
N LEU A 28 15.29 12.10 15.93
CA LEU A 28 15.79 11.86 14.58
C LEU A 28 16.63 13.05 14.06
N ALA A 29 16.25 14.29 14.37
CA ALA A 29 17.02 15.48 14.04
C ALA A 29 18.39 15.50 14.77
N MET A 30 18.40 15.13 16.06
CA MET A 30 19.65 14.99 16.83
C MET A 30 20.54 13.88 16.27
N ALA A 31 19.96 12.71 15.95
CA ALA A 31 20.70 11.59 15.37
C ALA A 31 21.33 11.97 14.02
N THR A 32 20.54 12.52 13.09
CA THR A 32 21.01 12.93 11.76
C THR A 32 22.11 13.99 11.84
N THR A 33 21.99 14.94 12.76
CA THR A 33 23.03 15.96 13.04
C THR A 33 24.30 15.33 13.61
N ALA A 34 24.18 14.41 14.58
CA ALA A 34 25.31 13.68 15.17
C ALA A 34 26.07 12.80 14.17
N ALA A 35 25.41 12.39 13.09
CA ALA A 35 26.02 11.63 11.99
C ALA A 35 26.48 12.51 10.81
N ASN A 36 26.38 13.85 10.93
CA ASN A 36 26.63 14.80 9.85
C ASN A 36 25.87 14.44 8.55
N LEU A 37 24.69 13.84 8.71
CA LEU A 37 23.82 13.49 7.60
C LEU A 37 23.06 14.75 7.22
N ALA A 38 23.38 15.31 6.07
CA ALA A 38 22.60 16.42 5.54
C ALA A 38 21.16 15.95 5.29
N THR A 39 20.23 16.41 6.11
CA THR A 39 18.79 16.37 5.79
C THR A 39 18.54 17.39 4.69
N LYS A 40 19.08 17.14 3.48
CA LYS A 40 18.59 17.80 2.27
C LYS A 40 17.13 17.43 2.21
N GLY A 41 16.27 18.42 2.44
CA GLY A 41 14.84 18.24 2.64
C GLY A 41 14.30 17.29 1.59
N GLN A 42 13.91 16.10 2.04
CA GLN A 42 13.21 15.17 1.17
C GLN A 42 11.94 15.90 0.72
N THR A 43 11.64 15.85 -0.57
CA THR A 43 10.38 16.42 -1.04
C THR A 43 9.23 15.74 -0.29
N THR A 44 8.11 16.44 -0.05
CA THR A 44 6.96 15.86 0.67
C THR A 44 6.59 14.48 0.15
N LEU A 45 6.74 14.25 -1.15
CA LEU A 45 6.51 12.98 -1.84
C LEU A 45 7.54 11.89 -1.51
N GLN A 46 8.81 12.25 -1.33
CA GLN A 46 9.83 11.33 -0.85
C GLN A 46 9.55 10.91 0.59
N LEU A 47 9.09 11.83 1.43
CA LEU A 47 8.65 11.53 2.80
C LEU A 47 7.44 10.59 2.80
N GLU A 48 6.42 10.88 2.01
CA GLU A 48 5.24 10.00 1.89
C GLU A 48 5.59 8.63 1.31
N HIS A 49 6.51 8.55 0.36
CA HIS A 49 6.99 7.27 -0.17
C HIS A 49 7.73 6.44 0.88
N LEU A 50 8.57 7.06 1.71
CA LEU A 50 9.25 6.38 2.81
C LEU A 50 8.28 5.93 3.91
N GLN A 51 7.28 6.75 4.23
CA GLN A 51 6.20 6.37 5.13
C GLN A 51 5.44 5.15 4.59
N LEU A 52 5.09 5.17 3.30
CA LEU A 52 4.42 4.06 2.64
C LEU A 52 5.28 2.78 2.63
N ALA A 53 6.58 2.90 2.33
CA ALA A 53 7.51 1.77 2.35
C ALA A 53 7.65 1.15 3.74
N SER A 54 7.73 1.98 4.78
CA SER A 54 7.84 1.51 6.17
C SER A 54 6.56 0.83 6.64
N ALA A 55 5.40 1.40 6.31
CA ALA A 55 4.11 0.81 6.65
C ALA A 55 3.87 -0.53 5.91
N ALA A 56 4.22 -0.60 4.63
CA ALA A 56 4.11 -1.85 3.85
C ALA A 56 5.01 -2.95 4.43
N ALA A 57 6.21 -2.61 4.89
CA ALA A 57 7.11 -3.56 5.55
C ALA A 57 6.52 -4.11 6.85
N LEU A 58 5.91 -3.26 7.69
CA LEU A 58 5.27 -3.68 8.94
C LEU A 58 4.06 -4.59 8.67
N LEU A 59 3.18 -4.20 7.75
CA LEU A 59 2.01 -5.01 7.37
C LEU A 59 2.42 -6.38 6.81
N THR A 60 3.49 -6.42 6.00
CA THR A 60 4.02 -7.68 5.46
C THR A 60 4.56 -8.58 6.58
N LYS A 61 5.18 -7.99 7.60
CA LYS A 61 5.67 -8.73 8.77
C LYS A 61 4.52 -9.29 9.61
N GLU A 62 3.42 -8.55 9.76
CA GLU A 62 2.21 -9.00 10.47
C GLU A 62 1.52 -10.18 9.76
N LEU A 63 1.60 -10.25 8.43
CA LEU A 63 1.05 -11.34 7.62
C LEU A 63 1.86 -12.65 7.71
N GLY A 64 3.08 -12.62 8.24
CA GLY A 64 3.93 -13.81 8.42
C GLY A 64 4.85 -14.14 7.23
N GLY A 65 5.47 -15.31 7.28
CA GLY A 65 6.44 -15.75 6.26
C GLY A 65 5.78 -16.03 4.91
N GLY A 66 6.39 -15.55 3.82
CA GLY A 66 5.95 -15.81 2.44
C GLY A 66 5.34 -14.61 1.71
N PHE A 67 5.15 -13.48 2.38
CA PHE A 67 4.70 -12.24 1.76
C PHE A 67 5.87 -11.33 1.37
N THR A 68 5.73 -10.66 0.22
CA THR A 68 6.69 -9.64 -0.23
C THR A 68 5.96 -8.34 -0.51
N TYR A 69 6.64 -7.21 -0.31
CA TYR A 69 6.08 -5.89 -0.61
C TYR A 69 6.92 -5.17 -1.65
N ARG A 70 6.23 -4.34 -2.43
CA ARG A 70 6.87 -3.38 -3.35
C ARG A 70 6.14 -2.06 -3.25
N THR A 71 6.92 -0.98 -3.11
CA THR A 71 6.44 0.39 -3.21
C THR A 71 7.09 1.07 -4.41
N SER A 72 6.36 1.95 -5.09
CA SER A 72 6.95 2.79 -6.13
C SER A 72 6.30 4.16 -6.16
N LEU A 73 7.11 5.20 -6.34
CA LEU A 73 6.68 6.56 -6.63
C LEU A 73 6.63 6.73 -8.16
N ARG A 74 5.46 7.01 -8.72
CA ARG A 74 5.30 7.26 -10.16
C ARG A 74 5.16 8.76 -10.41
N ILE A 75 6.02 9.27 -11.30
CA ILE A 75 6.03 10.67 -11.73
C ILE A 75 5.89 10.65 -13.26
N GLY A 76 4.78 11.16 -13.81
CA GLY A 76 4.54 11.11 -15.25
C GLY A 76 3.56 12.20 -15.73
N PRO A 77 3.72 12.72 -16.96
CA PRO A 77 2.79 13.66 -17.56
C PRO A 77 1.61 12.88 -18.14
N GLY A 78 0.43 12.96 -17.52
CA GLY A 78 -0.79 12.28 -17.99
C GLY A 78 -1.62 11.59 -16.91
N LEU A 79 -1.16 11.62 -15.66
CA LEU A 79 -2.00 11.47 -14.47
C LEU A 79 -2.01 12.84 -13.80
N ASP A 80 -3.18 13.38 -13.47
CA ASP A 80 -3.37 14.75 -12.94
C ASP A 80 -2.67 15.05 -11.58
N GLY A 81 -1.70 14.24 -11.15
CA GLY A 81 -0.94 14.45 -9.92
C GLY A 81 0.03 13.31 -9.66
N ILE A 82 0.98 13.56 -8.75
CA ILE A 82 1.87 12.53 -8.24
C ILE A 82 1.05 11.41 -7.59
N GLU A 83 1.28 10.16 -8.00
CA GLU A 83 0.52 9.01 -7.51
C GLU A 83 1.45 8.00 -6.84
N LEU A 84 1.15 7.68 -5.59
CA LEU A 84 1.79 6.65 -4.80
C LEU A 84 1.12 5.30 -5.08
N PHE A 85 1.96 4.27 -5.22
CA PHE A 85 1.53 2.90 -5.43
C PHE A 85 2.20 1.97 -4.41
N ALA A 86 1.40 1.04 -3.89
CA ALA A 86 1.89 -0.10 -3.13
C ALA A 86 1.15 -1.38 -3.52
N SER A 87 1.89 -2.49 -3.57
CA SER A 87 1.38 -3.84 -3.76
C SER A 87 1.94 -4.77 -2.71
N ILE A 88 1.08 -5.63 -2.15
CA ILE A 88 1.43 -6.72 -1.24
C ILE A 88 0.99 -8.01 -1.92
N GLU A 89 1.95 -8.91 -2.16
CA GLU A 89 1.74 -10.14 -2.93
C GLU A 89 2.21 -11.35 -2.11
N ALA A 90 1.36 -12.39 -2.02
CA ALA A 90 1.73 -13.66 -1.44
C ALA A 90 2.60 -14.46 -2.43
N GLY A 91 3.69 -15.06 -1.93
CA GLY A 91 4.52 -15.97 -2.72
C GLY A 91 3.83 -17.31 -2.93
N GLY A 92 4.01 -17.92 -4.11
CA GLY A 92 3.54 -19.29 -4.37
C GLY A 92 2.21 -19.40 -5.10
N GLY A 93 2.06 -18.71 -6.24
CA GLY A 93 1.27 -19.22 -7.37
C GLY A 93 -0.27 -19.17 -7.29
N GLY A 94 -0.90 -18.65 -6.23
CA GLY A 94 -2.37 -18.66 -6.22
C GLY A 94 -3.14 -17.79 -5.22
N ASP A 95 -2.50 -17.00 -4.35
CA ASP A 95 -3.19 -16.27 -3.27
C ASP A 95 -2.61 -14.86 -3.01
N PRO A 96 -3.20 -14.04 -2.12
CA PRO A 96 -3.78 -12.73 -2.45
C PRO A 96 -2.78 -11.64 -2.90
N ARG A 97 -3.28 -10.80 -3.80
CA ARG A 97 -2.64 -9.56 -4.25
C ARG A 97 -3.48 -8.37 -3.81
N PHE A 98 -2.90 -7.52 -2.98
CA PHE A 98 -3.52 -6.26 -2.55
C PHE A 98 -2.82 -5.10 -3.24
N THR A 99 -3.58 -4.17 -3.80
CA THR A 99 -3.04 -3.02 -4.53
C THR A 99 -3.74 -1.74 -4.12
N GLY A 100 -2.96 -0.67 -3.92
CA GLY A 100 -3.50 0.65 -3.59
C GLY A 100 -2.84 1.75 -4.42
N PHE A 101 -3.64 2.75 -4.76
CA PHE A 101 -3.24 3.93 -5.53
C PHE A 101 -3.79 5.21 -4.89
N GLY A 102 -3.01 6.29 -4.90
CA GLY A 102 -3.51 7.57 -4.41
C GLY A 102 -2.47 8.68 -4.33
N PRO A 103 -2.91 9.92 -4.08
CA PRO A 103 -2.04 11.09 -4.04
C PRO A 103 -1.28 11.25 -2.72
N ASN A 104 -1.55 10.40 -1.72
CA ASN A 104 -0.85 10.38 -0.43
C ASN A 104 -0.88 8.99 0.21
N ALA A 105 0.01 8.76 1.18
CA ALA A 105 0.18 7.46 1.82
C ALA A 105 -1.09 7.00 2.56
N SER A 106 -1.81 7.91 3.23
CA SER A 106 -3.05 7.59 3.97
C SER A 106 -4.11 6.96 3.06
N ARG A 107 -4.29 7.48 1.84
CA ARG A 107 -5.26 6.94 0.88
C ARG A 107 -4.87 5.55 0.41
N VAL A 108 -3.59 5.33 0.11
CA VAL A 108 -3.06 4.02 -0.32
C VAL A 108 -3.20 3.00 0.82
N LEU A 109 -2.86 3.38 2.06
CA LEU A 109 -2.95 2.52 3.23
C LEU A 109 -4.39 2.14 3.58
N ASN A 110 -5.35 3.06 3.47
CA ASN A 110 -6.76 2.76 3.70
C ASN A 110 -7.27 1.72 2.69
N GLN A 111 -6.87 1.82 1.42
CA GLN A 111 -7.23 0.82 0.40
C GLN A 111 -6.62 -0.55 0.70
N LEU A 112 -5.34 -0.60 1.06
CA LEU A 112 -4.67 -1.85 1.40
C LEU A 112 -5.32 -2.51 2.63
N ARG A 113 -5.56 -1.74 3.70
CA ARG A 113 -6.23 -2.24 4.91
C ARG A 113 -7.61 -2.79 4.62
N GLN A 114 -8.41 -2.06 3.84
CA GLN A 114 -9.75 -2.52 3.46
C GLN A 114 -9.70 -3.86 2.71
N GLN A 115 -8.77 -4.01 1.75
CA GLN A 115 -8.64 -5.26 1.00
C GLN A 115 -8.13 -6.43 1.88
N MET A 116 -7.23 -6.14 2.82
CA MET A 116 -6.72 -7.12 3.80
C MET A 116 -7.82 -7.54 4.79
N ASP A 117 -8.61 -6.61 5.29
CA ASP A 117 -9.76 -6.87 6.18
C ASP A 117 -10.83 -7.70 5.45
N ASP A 118 -11.08 -7.41 4.18
CA ASP A 118 -12.01 -8.18 3.35
C ASP A 118 -11.51 -9.60 3.05
N TYR A 119 -10.19 -9.80 3.00
CA TYR A 119 -9.58 -11.12 2.90
C TYR A 119 -9.58 -11.89 4.22
N ALA A 120 -9.37 -11.20 5.35
CA ALA A 120 -9.33 -11.79 6.69
C ALA A 120 -10.72 -12.19 7.23
N LYS A 121 -11.81 -11.67 6.66
CA LYS A 121 -13.16 -12.09 7.02
C LYS A 121 -13.38 -13.56 6.61
N PRO A 122 -13.94 -14.41 7.49
CA PRO A 122 -14.37 -15.75 7.09
C PRO A 122 -15.35 -15.61 5.92
N PRO A 123 -15.43 -16.60 5.01
CA PRO A 123 -16.41 -16.58 3.94
C PRO A 123 -17.79 -16.78 4.57
N ALA A 124 -18.34 -15.72 5.17
CA ALA A 124 -19.78 -15.55 5.23
C ALA A 124 -20.23 -15.75 3.81
N GLU A 125 -21.03 -16.81 3.61
CA GLU A 125 -21.57 -17.27 2.34
C GLU A 125 -21.41 -16.17 1.31
N ARG A 126 -20.46 -16.34 0.39
CA ARG A 126 -20.53 -15.64 -0.89
C ARG A 126 -21.89 -16.08 -1.42
N GLN A 127 -22.95 -15.38 -1.03
CA GLN A 127 -24.29 -15.55 -1.53
C GLN A 127 -24.06 -15.21 -2.99
N ARG A 128 -23.83 -16.28 -3.75
CA ARG A 128 -23.95 -16.30 -5.18
C ARG A 128 -25.38 -15.82 -5.35
N LYS A 129 -25.58 -14.50 -5.47
CA LYS A 129 -26.84 -13.96 -5.96
C LYS A 129 -27.15 -14.85 -7.16
N PRO A 130 -28.26 -15.60 -7.15
CA PRO A 130 -28.60 -16.46 -8.26
C PRO A 130 -28.44 -15.60 -9.51
N ARG A 131 -27.62 -16.04 -10.47
CA ARG A 131 -27.44 -15.30 -11.71
C ARG A 131 -28.83 -15.02 -12.24
N GLU A 132 -29.28 -13.76 -12.18
CA GLU A 132 -30.57 -13.40 -12.72
C GLU A 132 -30.57 -13.88 -14.17
N ALA A 133 -31.60 -14.65 -14.52
CA ALA A 133 -31.75 -15.16 -15.86
C ALA A 133 -31.59 -13.97 -16.82
N ASN A 134 -30.63 -14.06 -17.73
CA ASN A 134 -30.28 -12.99 -18.65
C ASN A 134 -31.50 -12.66 -19.53
N ARG A 135 -32.32 -11.68 -19.10
CA ARG A 135 -33.53 -11.20 -19.78
C ARG A 135 -33.18 -10.23 -20.91
N ASN A 136 -32.07 -10.45 -21.62
CA ASN A 136 -31.69 -9.60 -22.73
C ASN A 136 -32.62 -9.86 -23.93
N PRO A 137 -33.48 -8.90 -24.33
CA PRO A 137 -34.42 -9.07 -25.44
C PRO A 137 -33.72 -9.19 -26.79
N LEU A 138 -32.43 -8.82 -26.89
CA LEU A 138 -31.63 -8.95 -28.10
C LEU A 138 -31.33 -10.41 -28.48
N ARG A 139 -31.58 -11.36 -27.57
CA ARG A 139 -31.38 -12.80 -27.83
C ARG A 139 -32.49 -13.40 -28.70
N LEU A 140 -33.64 -12.73 -28.79
CA LEU A 140 -34.79 -13.14 -29.62
C LEU A 140 -34.74 -12.53 -31.03
N LEU A 141 -33.76 -11.67 -31.32
CA LEU A 141 -33.60 -11.11 -32.66
C LEU A 141 -33.10 -12.20 -33.62
N PRO A 142 -33.69 -12.32 -34.82
CA PRO A 142 -33.20 -13.21 -35.85
C PRO A 142 -31.74 -12.89 -36.16
N LYS A 143 -30.85 -13.89 -36.00
CA LYS A 143 -29.47 -13.74 -36.44
C LYS A 143 -29.45 -13.84 -37.96
N GLU A 144 -29.24 -12.71 -38.64
CA GLU A 144 -28.97 -12.74 -40.07
C GLU A 144 -27.66 -13.50 -40.33
N PRO A 145 -27.63 -14.41 -41.31
CA PRO A 145 -26.40 -15.07 -41.70
C PRO A 145 -25.43 -14.02 -42.24
N ARG A 146 -24.22 -13.96 -41.66
CA ARG A 146 -23.12 -13.15 -42.19
C ARG A 146 -22.89 -13.54 -43.65
N LYS A 147 -23.33 -12.70 -44.59
CA LYS A 147 -22.90 -12.78 -45.99
C LYS A 147 -21.42 -12.42 -46.03
N GLY A 148 -20.58 -13.39 -46.36
CA GLY A 148 -19.15 -13.16 -46.62
C GLY A 148 -18.26 -14.29 -46.13
N ALA A 149 -18.42 -15.48 -46.70
CA ALA A 149 -17.36 -16.49 -46.76
C ALA A 149 -17.56 -17.29 -48.05
N ALA A 150 -17.07 -16.72 -49.14
CA ALA A 150 -16.74 -17.40 -50.38
C ALA A 150 -15.36 -16.86 -50.79
#